data_AF-A0A2E2BAF8-F1
#
_entry.id   AF-A0A2E2BAF8-F1
#
_cell.length_a   1.000
_cell.length_b   1.000
_cell.length_c   1.000
_cell.angle_alpha   90.00
_cell.angle_beta   90.00
_cell.angle_gamma   90.00
#
_symmetry.space_group_name_H-M   'P 1'
#
loop_
_entity.id
_entity.type
_entity.pdbx_description
1 polymer ?
#
loop_
_entity_poly.entity_id
_entity_poly.type
_entity_poly.pdbx_seq_one_letter_code
_entity_poly.pdbx_strand_id
1 'polypeptide(L)'
;MVVFRTGGVIELVSKIQIINPYLTIAGQTAPGDGICLKGSPIYINTHDVIVRGLRIRPGDGQVGTSPGTRDCLAIGDGSYNVIIDHCSFSWSQDENVNIWAMTSANAPHDCTVQWCIIAEGLYDSNHPDGPHSMGCLIGGGQGGRDVLDISMHHNLLAHNNARNPQISRGVHSEWINNIIYNWGTQTAIIIPYGNETPANDAMTNWVRNYWIAGPDSVAIKEIRYNKLTAGTMSYLKGNYGPNRAEGTTDGVMETAIIDKAAYATITNYAFTPWGVIDQDGEVALLNVLTSAGALAPARDTTDNRIVDEVIYGTGSIIDSPSDVGGYPTYALGTAPTDTDNDGMADDWEANRGLNVGTNDSAGYDLDNNYTNIEVYINGLIDQLILPENLLGYWHFNDANLTADLGSGYLTMSLNTGSPLYFGGTLQNALPGYDAGDGLVIGNGTSNHGATLVFQVDTTNRQNLSMSFSCERKNQGFTSNQVSYATSSNGPWTNFGSPFVPVKNVPNSFTFDFSSVTALDNNAAVYIRVTLDGAGSDAANARNIFDNVLIYATPMP
;
A
#
# COMPACT_ATOMS: atom_id res chain seq x y z
N MET A 1 20.19 -3.11 11.29
CA MET A 1 18.93 -2.36 11.18
C MET A 1 19.20 -0.88 11.37
N VAL A 2 18.60 -0.01 10.56
CA VAL A 2 18.55 1.44 10.77
C VAL A 2 17.11 1.80 11.14
N VAL A 3 16.94 2.37 12.33
CA VAL A 3 15.67 2.91 12.84
C VAL A 3 15.78 4.42 13.05
N PHE A 4 14.66 5.12 13.03
CA PHE A 4 14.60 6.58 13.14
C PHE A 4 14.02 6.99 14.49
N ARG A 5 14.83 7.66 15.30
CA ARG A 5 14.39 8.23 16.60
C ARG A 5 13.91 9.69 16.51
N THR A 6 13.72 10.19 15.29
CA THR A 6 13.18 11.51 14.99
C THR A 6 12.43 11.46 13.66
N GLY A 7 11.32 12.17 13.57
CA GLY A 7 10.72 12.54 12.29
C GLY A 7 11.41 13.78 11.72
N GLY A 8 10.90 14.28 10.61
CA GLY A 8 11.34 15.53 9.99
C GLY A 8 11.98 15.39 8.62
N VAL A 9 12.53 16.50 8.14
CA VAL A 9 13.33 16.55 6.91
C VAL A 9 14.81 16.48 7.25
N ILE A 10 15.52 15.52 6.67
CA ILE A 10 16.97 15.47 6.66
C ILE A 10 17.45 16.01 5.31
N GLU A 11 18.07 17.19 5.32
CA GLU A 11 18.68 17.78 4.12
C GLU A 11 20.09 17.21 3.89
N LEU A 12 20.20 16.38 2.87
CA LEU A 12 21.43 15.70 2.48
C LEU A 12 22.30 16.60 1.62
N VAL A 13 23.51 16.86 2.10
CA VAL A 13 24.54 17.61 1.36
C VAL A 13 25.28 16.75 0.32
N SER A 14 25.09 15.43 0.37
CA SER A 14 25.66 14.45 -0.56
C SER A 14 24.81 13.19 -0.58
N LYS A 15 24.95 12.38 -1.64
CA LYS A 15 24.29 11.06 -1.72
C LYS A 15 24.68 10.15 -0.56
N ILE A 16 23.73 9.34 -0.10
CA ILE A 16 24.00 8.21 0.80
C ILE A 16 24.40 7.01 -0.06
N GLN A 17 25.54 6.39 0.23
CA GLN A 17 25.98 5.17 -0.45
C GLN A 17 25.84 3.95 0.47
N ILE A 18 25.02 2.99 0.04
CA ILE A 18 24.80 1.70 0.69
C ILE A 18 25.68 0.68 -0.05
N ILE A 19 26.86 0.43 0.52
CA ILE A 19 27.89 -0.45 -0.04
C ILE A 19 28.20 -1.67 0.84
N ASN A 20 27.52 -1.80 1.98
CA ASN A 20 27.66 -2.93 2.90
C ASN A 20 26.34 -3.72 2.92
N PRO A 21 26.38 -5.06 2.82
CA PRO A 21 25.18 -5.89 2.73
C PRO A 21 24.50 -6.09 4.10
N TYR A 22 23.36 -6.79 4.10
CA TYR A 22 22.58 -7.16 5.29
C TYR A 22 22.04 -5.94 6.05
N LEU A 23 21.38 -5.05 5.31
CA LEU A 23 20.91 -3.76 5.81
C LEU A 23 19.40 -3.57 5.58
N THR A 24 18.66 -3.45 6.68
CA THR A 24 17.28 -2.92 6.65
C THR A 24 17.27 -1.47 7.10
N ILE A 25 16.66 -0.59 6.31
CA ILE A 25 16.36 0.81 6.65
C ILE A 25 14.84 0.94 6.82
N ALA A 26 14.40 1.14 8.06
CA ALA A 26 12.99 1.11 8.44
C ALA A 26 12.45 2.53 8.69
N GLY A 27 12.15 3.28 7.63
CA GLY A 27 11.59 4.63 7.68
C GLY A 27 10.29 4.74 8.47
N GLN A 28 9.50 3.66 8.50
CA GLN A 28 8.25 3.57 9.27
C GLN A 28 8.42 3.70 10.79
N THR A 29 9.66 3.61 11.30
CA THR A 29 9.95 3.80 12.74
C THR A 29 10.02 5.28 13.13
N ALA A 30 10.05 6.20 12.16
CA ALA A 30 10.16 7.63 12.43
C ALA A 30 8.90 8.16 13.15
N PRO A 31 9.06 8.86 14.30
CA PRO A 31 7.94 9.47 15.01
C PRO A 31 7.40 10.71 14.28
N GLY A 32 6.34 11.31 14.85
CA GLY A 32 5.78 12.57 14.38
C GLY A 32 5.05 12.39 13.05
N ASP A 33 5.47 13.12 12.03
CA ASP A 33 4.92 13.00 10.67
C ASP A 33 5.76 12.07 9.78
N GLY A 34 6.71 11.32 10.36
CA GLY A 34 7.63 10.44 9.64
C GLY A 34 8.88 11.16 9.12
N ILE A 35 9.63 10.51 8.22
CA ILE A 35 10.94 10.98 7.75
C ILE A 35 10.98 11.26 6.24
N CYS A 36 11.59 12.40 5.88
CA CYS A 36 11.85 12.77 4.49
C CYS A 36 13.33 13.12 4.26
N LEU A 37 13.93 12.54 3.23
CA LEU A 37 15.28 12.86 2.76
C LEU A 37 15.20 13.88 1.63
N LYS A 38 15.95 14.98 1.73
CA LYS A 38 15.99 16.08 0.77
C LYS A 38 17.40 16.29 0.21
N GLY A 39 17.53 16.89 -0.97
CA GLY A 39 18.79 17.38 -1.54
C GLY A 39 19.58 16.35 -2.36
N SER A 40 19.67 15.10 -1.90
CA SER A 40 20.49 14.08 -2.56
C SER A 40 19.83 12.69 -2.58
N PRO A 41 20.22 11.80 -3.52
CA PRO A 41 19.71 10.44 -3.61
C PRO A 41 20.28 9.49 -2.55
N ILE A 42 19.67 8.31 -2.47
CA ILE A 42 20.28 7.10 -1.90
C ILE A 42 20.70 6.14 -3.02
N TYR A 43 21.91 5.58 -2.92
CA TYR A 43 22.48 4.67 -3.91
C TYR A 43 22.78 3.33 -3.27
N ILE A 44 22.25 2.24 -3.83
CA ILE A 44 22.51 0.87 -3.40
C ILE A 44 23.46 0.22 -4.42
N ASN A 45 24.59 -0.29 -3.91
CA ASN A 45 25.64 -0.97 -4.69
C ASN A 45 26.14 -2.21 -3.94
N THR A 46 25.20 -2.96 -3.37
CA THR A 46 25.45 -4.14 -2.52
C THR A 46 24.17 -4.95 -2.40
N HIS A 47 24.24 -6.07 -1.68
CA HIS A 47 23.17 -7.08 -1.65
C HIS A 47 22.52 -7.25 -0.26
N ASP A 48 21.38 -7.94 -0.22
CA ASP A 48 20.59 -8.17 0.99
C ASP A 48 20.23 -6.85 1.70
N VAL A 49 19.53 -5.98 0.96
CA VAL A 49 19.13 -4.64 1.41
C VAL A 49 17.62 -4.48 1.36
N ILE A 50 17.02 -4.01 2.44
CA ILE A 50 15.60 -3.68 2.53
C ILE A 50 15.48 -2.18 2.86
N VAL A 51 14.71 -1.43 2.08
CA VAL A 51 14.38 -0.02 2.34
C VAL A 51 12.87 0.13 2.39
N ARG A 52 12.34 0.58 3.53
CA ARG A 52 10.90 0.74 3.73
C ARG A 52 10.52 2.07 4.33
N GLY A 53 9.33 2.58 4.01
CA GLY A 53 8.72 3.72 4.70
C GLY A 53 9.46 5.05 4.54
N LEU A 54 10.36 5.20 3.58
CA LEU A 54 11.09 6.45 3.37
C LEU A 54 10.38 7.35 2.37
N ARG A 55 10.45 8.66 2.61
CA ARG A 55 10.21 9.67 1.59
C ARG A 55 11.55 10.20 1.12
N ILE A 56 11.77 10.24 -0.18
CA ILE A 56 12.98 10.79 -0.77
C ILE A 56 12.55 11.81 -1.80
N ARG A 57 12.84 13.07 -1.49
CA ARG A 57 12.43 14.24 -2.27
C ARG A 57 13.60 15.19 -2.47
N PRO A 58 14.51 14.91 -3.41
CA PRO A 58 15.73 15.68 -3.58
C PRO A 58 15.47 17.17 -3.88
N GLY A 59 14.51 17.45 -4.75
CA GLY A 59 14.11 18.80 -5.16
C GLY A 59 15.13 19.52 -6.03
N ASP A 60 14.84 20.78 -6.31
CA ASP A 60 15.58 21.67 -7.20
C ASP A 60 16.53 22.64 -6.46
N GLY A 61 16.67 22.50 -5.14
CA GLY A 61 17.49 23.36 -4.30
C GLY A 61 18.99 23.32 -4.60
N GLN A 62 19.73 24.30 -4.08
CA GLN A 62 21.18 24.39 -4.28
C GLN A 62 21.98 23.34 -3.48
N VAL A 63 21.40 22.81 -2.40
CA VAL A 63 22.05 21.81 -1.54
C VAL A 63 21.87 20.41 -2.13
N GLY A 64 22.96 19.63 -2.15
CA GLY A 64 22.96 18.22 -2.52
C GLY A 64 23.73 17.91 -3.80
N THR A 65 23.44 16.77 -4.43
CA THR A 65 24.10 16.33 -5.67
C THR A 65 23.79 17.25 -6.85
N SER A 66 24.60 17.20 -7.91
CA SER A 66 24.33 17.98 -9.13
C SER A 66 22.97 17.64 -9.73
N PRO A 67 22.22 18.62 -10.27
CA PRO A 67 20.91 18.38 -10.88
C PRO A 67 20.89 17.25 -11.91
N GLY A 68 21.94 17.15 -12.74
CA GLY A 68 22.03 16.11 -13.78
C GLY A 68 22.27 14.68 -13.32
N THR A 69 22.27 14.43 -12.01
CA THR A 69 22.39 13.09 -11.41
C THR A 69 21.60 13.03 -10.09
N ARG A 70 20.57 13.87 -9.95
CA ARG A 70 19.82 14.02 -8.71
C ARG A 70 18.54 13.20 -8.80
N ASP A 71 18.75 11.90 -8.66
CA ASP A 71 17.69 10.90 -8.53
C ASP A 71 17.08 10.95 -7.13
N CYS A 72 16.01 10.18 -6.89
CA CYS A 72 15.67 9.77 -5.51
C CYS A 72 16.42 8.50 -5.10
N LEU A 73 16.28 7.43 -5.89
CA LEU A 73 16.87 6.11 -5.64
C LEU A 73 17.60 5.59 -6.87
N ALA A 74 18.83 5.09 -6.67
CA ALA A 74 19.54 4.29 -7.66
C ALA A 74 19.96 2.92 -7.10
N ILE A 75 19.70 1.85 -7.84
CA ILE A 75 20.23 0.50 -7.60
C ILE A 75 21.22 0.19 -8.71
N GLY A 76 22.51 0.16 -8.37
CA GLY A 76 23.59 0.02 -9.34
C GLY A 76 24.38 -1.28 -9.19
N ASP A 77 25.48 -1.37 -9.93
CA ASP A 77 26.34 -2.56 -9.98
C ASP A 77 26.64 -3.16 -8.60
N GLY A 78 26.59 -4.50 -8.52
CA GLY A 78 26.84 -5.31 -7.33
C GLY A 78 25.60 -5.55 -6.46
N SER A 79 24.42 -5.09 -6.89
CA SER A 79 23.18 -5.21 -6.10
C SER A 79 22.39 -6.45 -6.44
N TYR A 80 22.01 -7.22 -5.40
CA TYR A 80 21.05 -8.31 -5.50
C TYR A 80 20.35 -8.59 -4.17
N ASN A 81 19.20 -9.28 -4.19
CA ASN A 81 18.34 -9.43 -3.01
C ASN A 81 17.98 -8.06 -2.39
N VAL A 82 17.44 -7.15 -3.21
CA VAL A 82 17.07 -5.81 -2.77
C VAL A 82 15.54 -5.66 -2.77
N ILE A 83 14.97 -5.18 -1.67
CA ILE A 83 13.54 -4.86 -1.55
C ILE A 83 13.37 -3.39 -1.22
N ILE A 84 12.62 -2.70 -2.06
CA ILE A 84 12.15 -1.34 -1.84
C ILE A 84 10.64 -1.41 -1.69
N ASP A 85 10.12 -1.10 -0.50
CA ASP A 85 8.70 -1.28 -0.21
C ASP A 85 8.12 -0.06 0.52
N HIS A 86 6.89 0.35 0.16
CA HIS A 86 6.20 1.47 0.83
C HIS A 86 7.06 2.73 0.97
N CYS A 87 7.77 3.11 -0.09
CA CYS A 87 8.53 4.36 -0.17
C CYS A 87 7.86 5.36 -1.10
N SER A 88 8.07 6.65 -0.86
CA SER A 88 7.61 7.74 -1.73
C SER A 88 8.79 8.47 -2.33
N PHE A 89 8.89 8.42 -3.66
CA PHE A 89 9.93 9.05 -4.47
C PHE A 89 9.29 10.16 -5.30
N SER A 90 9.72 11.40 -5.09
CA SER A 90 9.24 12.53 -5.89
C SER A 90 10.24 13.66 -6.00
N TRP A 91 10.03 14.56 -6.95
CA TRP A 91 10.85 15.76 -7.13
C TRP A 91 12.33 15.46 -7.40
N SER A 92 12.63 14.37 -8.12
CA SER A 92 13.94 14.18 -8.74
C SER A 92 14.15 15.20 -9.86
N GLN A 93 15.42 15.52 -10.14
CA GLN A 93 15.80 16.27 -11.35
C GLN A 93 16.19 15.35 -12.50
N ASP A 94 16.65 14.14 -12.19
CA ASP A 94 16.92 13.08 -13.16
C ASP A 94 15.83 12.00 -12.97
N GLU A 95 16.12 10.77 -12.52
CA GLU A 95 15.06 9.78 -12.30
C GLU A 95 14.51 9.74 -10.87
N ASN A 96 13.20 9.55 -10.72
CA ASN A 96 12.66 9.22 -9.39
C ASN A 96 13.23 7.88 -8.91
N VAL A 97 13.22 6.85 -9.77
CA VAL A 97 13.85 5.54 -9.47
C VAL A 97 14.65 5.06 -10.68
N ASN A 98 15.90 4.64 -10.48
CA ASN A 98 16.64 3.91 -11.51
C ASN A 98 17.29 2.61 -11.00
N ILE A 99 17.34 1.61 -11.88
CA ILE A 99 18.06 0.35 -11.69
C ILE A 99 19.00 0.21 -12.89
N TRP A 100 20.29 0.44 -12.67
CA TRP A 100 21.22 0.75 -13.75
C TRP A 100 22.54 -0.01 -13.68
N ALA A 101 22.81 -0.80 -14.72
CA ALA A 101 24.08 -1.46 -14.91
C ALA A 101 25.10 -0.55 -15.62
N MET A 102 26.26 -0.35 -15.00
CA MET A 102 27.44 0.19 -15.67
C MET A 102 28.26 -0.93 -16.34
N THR A 103 28.21 -2.15 -15.80
CA THR A 103 28.89 -3.32 -16.35
C THR A 103 27.98 -4.56 -16.34
N SER A 104 28.04 -5.40 -17.37
CA SER A 104 27.25 -6.66 -17.39
C SER A 104 27.70 -7.67 -16.34
N ALA A 105 28.98 -7.62 -15.92
CA ALA A 105 29.52 -8.59 -14.98
C ALA A 105 28.94 -8.46 -13.55
N ASN A 106 28.47 -7.26 -13.20
CA ASN A 106 27.93 -6.95 -11.89
C ASN A 106 26.55 -6.27 -12.01
N ALA A 107 25.83 -6.49 -13.10
CA ALA A 107 24.53 -5.86 -13.30
C ALA A 107 23.58 -6.21 -12.14
N PRO A 108 22.73 -5.25 -11.69
CA PRO A 108 21.73 -5.55 -10.67
C PRO A 108 20.84 -6.73 -11.05
N HIS A 109 20.53 -7.60 -10.09
CA HIS A 109 19.54 -8.66 -10.27
C HIS A 109 18.77 -8.97 -8.99
N ASP A 110 17.68 -9.74 -9.04
CA ASP A 110 16.87 -10.12 -7.86
C ASP A 110 16.45 -8.90 -7.01
N CYS A 111 15.81 -7.92 -7.64
CA CYS A 111 15.38 -6.68 -7.00
C CYS A 111 13.86 -6.48 -7.14
N THR A 112 13.21 -6.11 -6.04
CA THR A 112 11.77 -5.80 -6.00
C THR A 112 11.54 -4.35 -5.59
N VAL A 113 10.73 -3.63 -6.37
CA VAL A 113 10.15 -2.34 -5.97
C VAL A 113 8.63 -2.49 -5.92
N GLN A 114 8.07 -2.33 -4.72
CA GLN A 114 6.66 -2.62 -4.48
C GLN A 114 5.97 -1.59 -3.60
N TRP A 115 4.66 -1.39 -3.83
CA TRP A 115 3.84 -0.49 -3.01
C TRP A 115 4.44 0.91 -2.85
N CYS A 116 5.18 1.40 -3.84
CA CYS A 116 5.82 2.72 -3.80
C CYS A 116 5.02 3.76 -4.58
N ILE A 117 5.15 5.03 -4.19
CA ILE A 117 4.76 6.18 -5.02
C ILE A 117 6.02 6.69 -5.74
N ILE A 118 5.95 6.84 -7.06
CA ILE A 118 7.04 7.29 -7.94
C ILE A 118 6.47 8.43 -8.80
N ALA A 119 6.58 9.66 -8.34
CA ALA A 119 5.77 10.75 -8.89
C ALA A 119 6.49 12.08 -9.03
N GLU A 120 5.98 12.96 -9.88
CA GLU A 120 6.43 14.36 -9.98
C GLU A 120 7.95 14.50 -10.16
N GLY A 121 8.55 13.75 -11.09
CA GLY A 121 9.87 14.14 -11.62
C GLY A 121 9.78 15.57 -12.16
N LEU A 122 10.76 16.43 -11.88
CA LEU A 122 10.65 17.85 -12.21
C LEU A 122 10.90 18.09 -13.70
N TYR A 123 9.99 18.79 -14.37
CA TYR A 123 10.00 18.93 -15.82
C TYR A 123 10.96 20.01 -16.30
N ASP A 124 10.58 21.28 -16.34
CA ASP A 124 11.42 22.38 -16.82
C ASP A 124 12.12 23.10 -15.66
N SER A 125 12.93 22.33 -14.92
CA SER A 125 13.64 22.80 -13.73
C SER A 125 15.09 23.21 -14.05
N ASN A 126 16.08 22.77 -13.25
CA ASN A 126 17.49 23.10 -13.44
C ASN A 126 18.38 21.93 -13.91
N HIS A 127 17.78 20.91 -14.53
CA HIS A 127 18.51 19.82 -15.16
C HIS A 127 19.35 20.33 -16.35
N PRO A 128 20.63 19.93 -16.50
CA PRO A 128 21.53 20.46 -17.53
C PRO A 128 21.12 20.13 -18.98
N ASP A 129 20.35 19.05 -19.18
CA ASP A 129 19.88 18.64 -20.52
C ASP A 129 18.55 19.30 -20.94
N GLY A 130 18.04 20.26 -20.16
CA GLY A 130 16.72 20.86 -20.36
C GLY A 130 15.61 20.02 -19.71
N PRO A 131 14.36 20.08 -20.23
CA PRO A 131 13.23 19.44 -19.57
C PRO A 131 13.42 17.93 -19.29
N HIS A 132 13.30 17.51 -18.02
CA HIS A 132 13.78 16.19 -17.56
C HIS A 132 12.93 15.48 -16.47
N SER A 133 11.61 15.48 -16.59
CA SER A 133 10.72 14.74 -15.68
C SER A 133 10.67 13.23 -16.00
N MET A 134 11.38 12.41 -15.21
CA MET A 134 11.56 10.97 -15.46
C MET A 134 11.10 10.09 -14.28
N GLY A 135 10.18 9.15 -14.54
CA GLY A 135 9.62 8.26 -13.51
C GLY A 135 10.58 7.14 -13.09
N CYS A 136 10.78 6.16 -13.98
CA CYS A 136 11.56 4.96 -13.71
C CYS A 136 12.41 4.53 -14.91
N LEU A 137 13.71 4.31 -14.70
CA LEU A 137 14.65 3.80 -15.71
C LEU A 137 15.25 2.46 -15.28
N ILE A 138 15.15 1.45 -16.12
CA ILE A 138 15.79 0.15 -15.92
C ILE A 138 16.62 -0.21 -17.15
N GLY A 139 17.90 -0.53 -16.95
CA GLY A 139 18.77 -0.96 -18.04
C GLY A 139 20.24 -0.77 -17.72
N GLY A 140 21.03 -0.44 -18.75
CA GLY A 140 22.44 -0.19 -18.54
C GLY A 140 23.10 0.64 -19.63
N GLY A 141 24.21 1.26 -19.25
CA GLY A 141 24.99 2.17 -20.09
C GLY A 141 25.88 1.44 -21.10
N GLN A 142 26.79 2.17 -21.73
CA GLN A 142 27.74 1.61 -22.70
C GLN A 142 28.72 0.65 -21.99
N GLY A 143 28.36 -0.63 -21.91
CA GLY A 143 29.12 -1.69 -21.22
C GLY A 143 28.32 -2.46 -20.16
N GLY A 144 27.16 -1.94 -19.75
CA GLY A 144 26.23 -2.57 -18.83
C GLY A 144 24.98 -3.07 -19.53
N ARG A 145 24.64 -4.34 -19.34
CA ARG A 145 23.44 -5.01 -19.86
C ARG A 145 22.96 -6.03 -18.84
N ASP A 146 21.83 -6.65 -19.12
CA ASP A 146 21.37 -7.86 -18.43
C ASP A 146 21.11 -7.56 -16.95
N VAL A 147 20.32 -6.52 -16.71
CA VAL A 147 19.66 -6.29 -15.41
C VAL A 147 18.53 -7.31 -15.32
N LEU A 148 18.65 -8.29 -14.43
CA LEU A 148 17.80 -9.49 -14.46
C LEU A 148 16.90 -9.58 -13.24
N ASP A 149 15.80 -10.30 -13.38
CA ASP A 149 14.96 -10.70 -12.25
C ASP A 149 14.45 -9.50 -11.41
N ILE A 150 13.87 -8.51 -12.11
CA ILE A 150 13.36 -7.27 -11.50
C ILE A 150 11.83 -7.28 -11.39
N SER A 151 11.31 -7.30 -10.16
CA SER A 151 9.87 -7.23 -9.90
C SER A 151 9.43 -5.80 -9.58
N MET A 152 8.47 -5.29 -10.34
CA MET A 152 7.83 -3.99 -10.12
C MET A 152 6.34 -4.24 -9.93
N HIS A 153 5.82 -4.12 -8.71
CA HIS A 153 4.39 -4.36 -8.49
C HIS A 153 3.69 -3.44 -7.51
N HIS A 154 2.40 -3.18 -7.76
CA HIS A 154 1.56 -2.36 -6.89
C HIS A 154 2.12 -0.94 -6.65
N ASN A 155 2.88 -0.39 -7.60
CA ASN A 155 3.40 0.97 -7.50
C ASN A 155 2.45 1.97 -8.17
N LEU A 156 2.45 3.21 -7.67
CA LEU A 156 1.83 4.36 -8.34
C LEU A 156 2.91 5.18 -9.04
N LEU A 157 2.87 5.25 -10.37
CA LEU A 157 3.68 6.16 -11.17
C LEU A 157 2.79 7.31 -11.66
N ALA A 158 3.02 8.54 -11.18
CA ALA A 158 2.10 9.65 -11.44
C ALA A 158 2.82 10.96 -11.80
N HIS A 159 2.25 11.75 -12.72
CA HIS A 159 2.73 13.11 -13.03
C HIS A 159 4.20 13.17 -13.49
N ASN A 160 4.68 12.12 -14.14
CA ASN A 160 6.01 12.12 -14.77
C ASN A 160 5.85 12.32 -16.28
N ASN A 161 6.64 13.21 -16.89
CA ASN A 161 6.57 13.43 -18.35
C ASN A 161 6.95 12.17 -19.14
N ALA A 162 7.99 11.46 -18.72
CA ALA A 162 8.52 10.32 -19.45
C ALA A 162 9.03 9.20 -18.54
N ARG A 163 9.41 8.08 -19.16
CA ARG A 163 9.95 6.87 -18.52
C ARG A 163 8.99 6.31 -17.46
N ASN A 164 7.79 5.90 -17.87
CA ASN A 164 6.78 5.32 -16.99
C ASN A 164 6.43 3.85 -17.34
N PRO A 165 7.39 2.91 -17.31
CA PRO A 165 8.84 3.03 -17.17
C PRO A 165 9.59 3.11 -18.52
N GLN A 166 10.89 3.38 -18.50
CA GLN A 166 11.78 3.09 -19.63
C GLN A 166 12.64 1.86 -19.32
N ILE A 167 12.62 0.89 -20.23
CA ILE A 167 13.35 -0.37 -20.13
C ILE A 167 14.31 -0.50 -21.30
N SER A 168 15.57 -0.80 -21.00
CA SER A 168 16.62 -0.88 -22.02
C SER A 168 17.47 -2.14 -21.91
N ARG A 169 17.57 -2.90 -23.01
CA ARG A 169 18.60 -3.95 -23.28
C ARG A 169 18.65 -5.10 -22.29
N GLY A 170 18.36 -6.33 -22.74
CA GLY A 170 18.54 -7.54 -21.93
C GLY A 170 17.83 -7.56 -20.57
N VAL A 171 17.00 -6.55 -20.27
CA VAL A 171 16.31 -6.45 -18.99
C VAL A 171 15.31 -7.59 -18.89
N HIS A 172 15.33 -8.30 -17.78
CA HIS A 172 14.33 -9.29 -17.42
C HIS A 172 13.50 -8.75 -16.25
N SER A 173 12.24 -8.40 -16.49
CA SER A 173 11.41 -7.73 -15.49
C SER A 173 9.93 -8.06 -15.58
N GLU A 174 9.25 -8.15 -14.44
CA GLU A 174 7.79 -8.20 -14.37
C GLU A 174 7.20 -6.89 -13.84
N TRP A 175 6.07 -6.52 -14.41
CA TRP A 175 5.30 -5.33 -14.09
C TRP A 175 3.88 -5.76 -13.81
N ILE A 176 3.52 -5.84 -12.53
CA ILE A 176 2.25 -6.44 -12.09
C ILE A 176 1.46 -5.43 -11.25
N ASN A 177 0.22 -5.15 -11.62
CA ASN A 177 -0.68 -4.29 -10.83
C ASN A 177 -0.15 -2.88 -10.52
N ASN A 178 0.69 -2.30 -11.38
CA ASN A 178 1.09 -0.91 -11.24
C ASN A 178 0.02 0.01 -11.82
N ILE A 179 -0.12 1.20 -11.22
CA ILE A 179 -0.99 2.28 -11.68
C ILE A 179 -0.12 3.38 -12.29
N ILE A 180 -0.42 3.76 -13.53
CA ILE A 180 0.32 4.78 -14.26
C ILE A 180 -0.66 5.90 -14.61
N TYR A 181 -0.45 7.09 -14.03
CA TYR A 181 -1.35 8.24 -14.15
C TYR A 181 -0.66 9.49 -14.71
N ASN A 182 -1.38 10.23 -15.54
CA ASN A 182 -1.00 11.57 -16.01
C ASN A 182 0.45 11.66 -16.53
N TRP A 183 0.82 10.75 -17.43
CA TRP A 183 2.10 10.83 -18.14
C TRP A 183 2.12 12.07 -19.04
N GLY A 184 3.30 12.49 -19.50
CA GLY A 184 3.42 13.55 -20.50
C GLY A 184 3.59 12.98 -21.91
N THR A 185 4.83 13.01 -22.39
CA THR A 185 5.20 12.58 -23.75
C THR A 185 5.54 11.09 -23.86
N GLN A 186 5.66 10.38 -22.73
CA GLN A 186 6.00 8.96 -22.73
C GLN A 186 5.46 8.19 -21.51
N THR A 187 4.78 7.08 -21.80
CA THR A 187 4.35 6.01 -20.86
C THR A 187 5.47 4.96 -20.70
N ALA A 188 5.15 3.66 -20.83
CA ALA A 188 6.12 2.60 -20.88
C ALA A 188 6.83 2.58 -22.26
N ILE A 189 8.14 2.45 -22.26
CA ILE A 189 8.92 2.29 -23.49
C ILE A 189 10.05 1.27 -23.33
N ILE A 190 10.19 0.39 -24.32
CA ILE A 190 11.25 -0.60 -24.43
C ILE A 190 12.18 -0.17 -25.59
N ILE A 191 13.41 0.26 -25.28
CA ILE A 191 14.35 0.86 -26.25
C ILE A 191 15.79 0.34 -26.13
N PRO A 192 16.66 0.47 -27.15
CA PRO A 192 18.09 0.27 -26.97
C PRO A 192 18.74 1.44 -26.23
N TYR A 193 19.99 1.26 -25.77
CA TYR A 193 20.80 2.36 -25.25
C TYR A 193 21.44 3.15 -26.41
N GLY A 194 21.31 4.47 -26.36
CA GLY A 194 21.87 5.38 -27.35
C GLY A 194 21.47 5.04 -28.79
N ASN A 195 22.46 4.93 -29.68
CA ASN A 195 22.24 4.66 -31.11
C ASN A 195 22.43 3.17 -31.49
N GLU A 196 22.54 2.27 -30.51
CA GLU A 196 22.71 0.84 -30.78
C GLU A 196 21.56 0.31 -31.66
N THR A 197 21.91 -0.38 -32.75
CA THR A 197 20.94 -0.86 -33.74
C THR A 197 21.36 -2.21 -34.33
N PRO A 198 20.56 -3.29 -34.18
CA PRO A 198 19.55 -3.51 -33.14
C PRO A 198 20.22 -4.12 -31.88
N ALA A 199 19.83 -3.67 -30.69
CA ALA A 199 20.44 -4.15 -29.44
C ALA A 199 19.43 -4.35 -28.31
N ASN A 200 18.13 -4.33 -28.62
CA ASN A 200 17.11 -4.55 -27.60
C ASN A 200 16.52 -5.96 -27.71
N ASP A 201 16.66 -6.72 -26.64
CA ASP A 201 16.26 -8.10 -26.43
C ASP A 201 15.68 -8.29 -25.01
N ALA A 202 15.08 -7.22 -24.46
CA ALA A 202 14.43 -7.27 -23.16
C ALA A 202 13.30 -8.33 -23.10
N MET A 203 13.08 -8.88 -21.91
CA MET A 203 12.08 -9.88 -21.58
C MET A 203 11.15 -9.32 -20.49
N THR A 204 9.91 -9.00 -20.86
CA THR A 204 9.01 -8.24 -19.97
C THR A 204 7.65 -8.89 -19.79
N ASN A 205 7.23 -9.11 -18.55
CA ASN A 205 5.84 -9.45 -18.23
C ASN A 205 5.08 -8.18 -17.82
N TRP A 206 3.92 -7.93 -18.45
CA TRP A 206 3.00 -6.83 -18.11
C TRP A 206 1.66 -7.44 -17.75
N VAL A 207 1.34 -7.48 -16.46
CA VAL A 207 0.15 -8.16 -15.96
C VAL A 207 -0.71 -7.20 -15.15
N ARG A 208 -1.94 -6.97 -15.61
CA ARG A 208 -2.99 -6.24 -14.89
C ARG A 208 -2.57 -4.86 -14.36
N ASN A 209 -1.73 -4.16 -15.11
CA ASN A 209 -1.43 -2.75 -14.85
C ASN A 209 -2.58 -1.87 -15.35
N TYR A 210 -2.71 -0.68 -14.78
CA TYR A 210 -3.76 0.28 -15.12
C TYR A 210 -3.14 1.62 -15.53
N TRP A 211 -3.33 2.01 -16.79
CA TRP A 211 -3.01 3.33 -17.31
C TRP A 211 -4.25 4.22 -17.25
N ILE A 212 -4.10 5.41 -16.67
CA ILE A 212 -5.18 6.41 -16.56
C ILE A 212 -4.63 7.71 -17.16
N ALA A 213 -5.23 8.18 -18.25
CA ALA A 213 -4.85 9.47 -18.83
C ALA A 213 -5.26 10.60 -17.88
N GLY A 214 -4.34 11.55 -17.66
CA GLY A 214 -4.61 12.77 -16.92
C GLY A 214 -4.54 14.02 -17.82
N PRO A 215 -4.61 15.22 -17.23
CA PRO A 215 -4.62 16.49 -17.97
C PRO A 215 -3.45 16.71 -18.95
N ASP A 216 -2.26 16.19 -18.64
CA ASP A 216 -1.04 16.35 -19.45
C ASP A 216 -0.77 15.17 -20.40
N SER A 217 -1.60 14.14 -20.32
CA SER A 217 -1.42 12.92 -21.12
C SER A 217 -1.57 13.16 -22.61
N VAL A 218 -0.46 12.97 -23.32
CA VAL A 218 -0.47 12.87 -24.77
C VAL A 218 -1.05 11.52 -25.16
N ALA A 219 -1.94 11.51 -26.16
CA ALA A 219 -2.52 10.29 -26.71
C ALA A 219 -1.44 9.43 -27.41
N ILE A 220 -1.00 8.38 -26.71
CA ILE A 220 0.00 7.42 -27.18
C ILE A 220 -0.42 6.00 -26.75
N LYS A 221 0.29 4.99 -27.28
CA LYS A 221 0.18 3.62 -26.79
C LYS A 221 0.82 3.47 -25.41
N GLU A 222 0.16 2.72 -24.55
CA GLU A 222 0.54 2.49 -23.16
C GLU A 222 1.93 1.85 -23.07
N ILE A 223 2.21 0.87 -23.94
CA ILE A 223 3.51 0.22 -24.05
C ILE A 223 4.07 0.39 -25.46
N ARG A 224 5.21 1.06 -25.57
CA ARG A 224 5.89 1.32 -26.85
C ARG A 224 7.20 0.56 -26.96
N TYR A 225 7.57 0.22 -28.19
CA TYR A 225 8.79 -0.52 -28.49
C TYR A 225 9.54 0.15 -29.62
N ASN A 226 10.86 0.25 -29.49
CA ASN A 226 11.71 0.85 -30.51
C ASN A 226 12.96 0.00 -30.78
N LYS A 227 13.36 -0.10 -32.06
CA LYS A 227 14.57 -0.79 -32.54
C LYS A 227 14.79 -2.20 -31.94
N LEU A 228 13.78 -3.05 -32.09
CA LEU A 228 13.76 -4.41 -31.52
C LEU A 228 14.65 -5.40 -32.27
N THR A 229 15.13 -6.41 -31.55
CA THR A 229 15.67 -7.65 -32.11
C THR A 229 14.61 -8.76 -32.03
N ALA A 230 14.79 -9.83 -32.81
CA ALA A 230 13.96 -11.04 -32.73
C ALA A 230 14.00 -11.72 -31.35
N GLY A 231 14.99 -11.40 -30.50
CA GLY A 231 15.11 -11.91 -29.13
C GLY A 231 14.25 -11.17 -28.11
N THR A 232 13.58 -10.07 -28.47
CA THR A 232 12.70 -9.35 -27.54
C THR A 232 11.48 -10.20 -27.21
N MET A 233 11.20 -10.33 -25.91
CA MET A 233 10.06 -11.08 -25.40
C MET A 233 9.14 -10.18 -24.58
N SER A 234 7.83 -10.34 -24.75
CA SER A 234 6.87 -9.66 -23.90
C SER A 234 5.59 -10.44 -23.75
N TYR A 235 5.13 -10.55 -22.50
CA TYR A 235 3.83 -11.10 -22.15
C TYR A 235 2.92 -10.00 -21.64
N LEU A 236 1.69 -9.96 -22.14
CA LEU A 236 0.69 -8.99 -21.71
C LEU A 236 -0.56 -9.77 -21.29
N LYS A 237 -1.11 -9.46 -20.12
CA LYS A 237 -2.34 -10.09 -19.59
C LYS A 237 -3.15 -9.06 -18.81
N GLY A 238 -4.43 -8.88 -19.14
CA GLY A 238 -5.38 -8.10 -18.33
C GLY A 238 -5.04 -6.63 -18.08
N ASN A 239 -4.16 -6.01 -18.87
CA ASN A 239 -3.79 -4.59 -18.73
C ASN A 239 -4.92 -3.65 -19.17
N TYR A 240 -5.17 -2.57 -18.43
CA TYR A 240 -6.20 -1.56 -18.70
C TYR A 240 -5.59 -0.21 -19.08
N GLY A 241 -6.16 0.48 -20.06
CA GLY A 241 -5.67 1.79 -20.49
C GLY A 241 -6.61 2.49 -21.47
N PRO A 242 -6.43 3.78 -21.76
CA PRO A 242 -7.34 4.55 -22.61
C PRO A 242 -7.50 4.00 -24.04
N ASN A 243 -6.52 3.24 -24.55
CA ASN A 243 -6.62 2.63 -25.87
C ASN A 243 -7.38 1.28 -25.87
N ARG A 244 -7.74 0.75 -24.70
CA ARG A 244 -8.52 -0.49 -24.56
C ARG A 244 -10.02 -0.17 -24.63
N ALA A 245 -10.76 -0.88 -25.50
CA ALA A 245 -12.21 -0.79 -25.53
C ALA A 245 -12.85 -1.54 -24.35
N GLU A 246 -13.96 -1.04 -23.82
CA GLU A 246 -14.73 -1.76 -22.79
C GLU A 246 -15.26 -3.11 -23.34
N GLY A 247 -15.20 -4.17 -22.51
CA GLY A 247 -15.81 -5.47 -22.82
C GLY A 247 -15.04 -6.37 -23.82
N THR A 248 -13.82 -6.01 -24.22
CA THR A 248 -12.97 -6.92 -25.02
C THR A 248 -12.44 -8.09 -24.17
N THR A 249 -12.02 -9.20 -24.80
CA THR A 249 -11.39 -10.35 -24.13
C THR A 249 -9.86 -10.34 -24.29
N ASP A 250 -9.12 -10.96 -23.36
CA ASP A 250 -7.66 -11.15 -23.44
C ASP A 250 -7.25 -11.82 -24.78
N GLY A 251 -6.08 -11.46 -25.33
CA GLY A 251 -5.58 -11.87 -26.66
C GLY A 251 -5.95 -10.93 -27.82
N VAL A 252 -7.06 -10.18 -27.74
CA VAL A 252 -7.37 -9.06 -28.66
C VAL A 252 -6.78 -7.74 -28.13
N MET A 253 -6.65 -7.65 -26.80
CA MET A 253 -6.19 -6.49 -26.03
C MET A 253 -4.77 -6.05 -26.33
N GLU A 254 -3.87 -7.01 -26.53
CA GLU A 254 -2.44 -6.71 -26.64
C GLU A 254 -2.18 -5.68 -27.74
N THR A 255 -2.81 -5.84 -28.92
CA THR A 255 -2.65 -4.94 -30.06
C THR A 255 -3.27 -3.55 -29.90
N ALA A 256 -4.13 -3.36 -28.89
CA ALA A 256 -4.76 -2.07 -28.62
C ALA A 256 -3.83 -1.16 -27.83
N ILE A 257 -3.05 -1.73 -26.90
CA ILE A 257 -2.18 -1.00 -25.97
C ILE A 257 -0.70 -0.95 -26.40
N ILE A 258 -0.36 -1.70 -27.45
CA ILE A 258 0.95 -1.72 -28.12
C ILE A 258 0.82 -1.33 -29.60
N ASP A 259 1.92 -0.91 -30.23
CA ASP A 259 2.00 -0.82 -31.69
C ASP A 259 1.90 -2.20 -32.36
N LYS A 260 0.95 -2.36 -33.30
CA LYS A 260 0.73 -3.63 -34.04
C LYS A 260 1.97 -4.18 -34.73
N ALA A 261 2.82 -3.32 -35.29
CA ALA A 261 4.05 -3.74 -35.95
C ALA A 261 5.09 -4.27 -34.96
N ALA A 262 5.16 -3.69 -33.76
CA ALA A 262 6.01 -4.19 -32.68
C ALA A 262 5.51 -5.55 -32.18
N TYR A 263 4.19 -5.69 -31.95
CA TYR A 263 3.58 -6.94 -31.51
C TYR A 263 3.87 -8.11 -32.46
N ALA A 264 3.92 -7.86 -33.77
CA ALA A 264 4.27 -8.88 -34.77
C ALA A 264 5.74 -9.33 -34.73
N THR A 265 6.62 -8.56 -34.09
CA THR A 265 8.08 -8.82 -34.01
C THR A 265 8.47 -9.48 -32.68
N ILE A 266 7.68 -9.25 -31.62
CA ILE A 266 7.96 -9.73 -30.27
C ILE A 266 7.53 -11.19 -30.12
N THR A 267 8.31 -11.95 -29.36
CA THR A 267 7.88 -13.29 -28.92
C THR A 267 6.99 -13.17 -27.69
N ASN A 268 5.75 -13.65 -27.78
CA ASN A 268 4.88 -13.76 -26.62
C ASN A 268 5.39 -14.88 -25.69
N TYR A 269 5.94 -14.51 -24.54
CA TYR A 269 6.53 -15.44 -23.57
C TYR A 269 6.24 -15.00 -22.14
N ALA A 270 5.42 -15.80 -21.46
CA ALA A 270 5.17 -15.64 -20.04
C ALA A 270 6.20 -16.45 -19.25
N PHE A 271 7.08 -15.78 -18.50
CA PHE A 271 7.80 -16.44 -17.41
C PHE A 271 6.92 -16.49 -16.15
N THR A 272 7.17 -17.47 -15.28
CA THR A 272 6.44 -17.61 -14.01
C THR A 272 6.70 -16.39 -13.13
N PRO A 273 5.66 -15.69 -12.64
CA PRO A 273 5.85 -14.59 -11.72
C PRO A 273 6.61 -14.99 -10.46
N TRP A 274 7.39 -14.08 -9.87
CA TRP A 274 8.24 -14.37 -8.70
C TRP A 274 7.47 -14.31 -7.38
N GLY A 275 6.30 -14.94 -7.33
CA GLY A 275 5.46 -15.04 -6.12
C GLY A 275 4.42 -13.94 -5.98
N VAL A 276 4.35 -12.99 -6.91
CA VAL A 276 3.30 -11.96 -6.94
C VAL A 276 1.98 -12.59 -7.39
N ILE A 277 0.94 -12.41 -6.59
CA ILE A 277 -0.44 -12.80 -6.94
C ILE A 277 -1.08 -11.60 -7.64
N ASP A 278 -1.48 -11.77 -8.90
CA ASP A 278 -2.12 -10.70 -9.66
C ASP A 278 -3.59 -10.50 -9.27
N GLN A 279 -3.97 -9.24 -9.05
CA GLN A 279 -5.34 -8.78 -8.73
C GLN A 279 -5.96 -8.14 -9.97
N ASP A 280 -7.30 -8.12 -10.11
CA ASP A 280 -7.91 -7.37 -11.23
C ASP A 280 -7.45 -5.90 -11.24
N GLY A 281 -7.33 -5.31 -12.43
CA GLY A 281 -6.79 -3.95 -12.58
C GLY A 281 -7.55 -2.93 -11.74
N GLU A 282 -8.88 -3.02 -11.67
CA GLU A 282 -9.69 -2.09 -10.86
C GLU A 282 -9.49 -2.30 -9.35
N VAL A 283 -9.30 -3.54 -8.92
CA VAL A 283 -8.99 -3.89 -7.53
C VAL A 283 -7.60 -3.38 -7.15
N ALA A 284 -6.62 -3.63 -8.03
CA ALA A 284 -5.27 -3.11 -7.89
C ALA A 284 -5.25 -1.58 -7.83
N LEU A 285 -6.06 -0.89 -8.64
CA LEU A 285 -6.18 0.56 -8.57
C LEU A 285 -6.58 1.02 -7.17
N LEU A 286 -7.63 0.43 -6.60
CA LEU A 286 -8.05 0.78 -5.25
C LEU A 286 -6.94 0.48 -4.23
N ASN A 287 -6.36 -0.72 -4.26
CA ASN A 287 -5.33 -1.13 -3.31
C ASN A 287 -4.09 -0.21 -3.37
N VAL A 288 -3.62 0.13 -4.57
CA VAL A 288 -2.48 1.03 -4.75
C VAL A 288 -2.81 2.42 -4.24
N LEU A 289 -3.99 2.96 -4.57
CA LEU A 289 -4.41 4.26 -4.08
C LEU A 289 -4.57 4.30 -2.56
N THR A 290 -4.92 3.21 -1.90
CA THR A 290 -5.01 3.16 -0.43
C THR A 290 -3.67 2.90 0.24
N SER A 291 -2.81 2.10 -0.37
CA SER A 291 -1.69 1.47 0.36
C SER A 291 -0.30 1.83 -0.16
N ALA A 292 -0.13 2.41 -1.35
CA ALA A 292 1.22 2.74 -1.84
C ALA A 292 1.87 3.94 -1.12
N GLY A 293 3.20 3.98 -1.07
CA GLY A 293 3.99 5.08 -0.52
C GLY A 293 4.34 4.90 0.95
N ALA A 294 5.02 5.91 1.52
CA ALA A 294 5.38 5.94 2.93
C ALA A 294 4.14 6.17 3.80
N LEU A 295 3.50 5.06 4.20
CA LEU A 295 2.25 5.05 4.98
C LEU A 295 2.45 5.38 6.45
N ALA A 296 3.57 4.98 7.06
CA ALA A 296 3.79 5.18 8.48
C ALA A 296 4.55 6.49 8.76
N PRO A 297 4.13 7.28 9.77
CA PRO A 297 2.93 7.09 10.61
C PRO A 297 1.61 7.48 9.92
N ALA A 298 1.67 8.31 8.89
CA ALA A 298 0.60 8.60 7.94
C ALA A 298 1.23 9.10 6.64
N ARG A 299 0.57 9.00 5.47
CA ARG A 299 0.99 9.73 4.27
C ARG A 299 1.01 11.24 4.55
N ASP A 300 1.97 11.93 3.97
CA ASP A 300 2.03 13.39 4.08
C ASP A 300 1.13 14.09 3.05
N THR A 301 1.10 15.42 3.10
CA THR A 301 0.25 16.24 2.23
C THR A 301 0.61 16.11 0.75
N THR A 302 1.86 15.76 0.41
CA THR A 302 2.28 15.56 -0.98
C THR A 302 1.71 14.25 -1.52
N ASP A 303 1.92 13.15 -0.80
CA ASP A 303 1.44 11.83 -1.24
C ASP A 303 -0.09 11.77 -1.27
N ASN A 304 -0.76 12.37 -0.28
CA ASN A 304 -2.23 12.45 -0.27
C ASN A 304 -2.76 13.26 -1.46
N ARG A 305 -2.14 14.40 -1.79
CA ARG A 305 -2.54 15.20 -2.95
C ARG A 305 -2.39 14.41 -4.25
N ILE A 306 -1.26 13.72 -4.45
CA ILE A 306 -1.04 12.92 -5.66
C ILE A 306 -2.11 11.84 -5.79
N VAL A 307 -2.43 11.13 -4.70
CA VAL A 307 -3.49 10.11 -4.70
C VAL A 307 -4.86 10.70 -5.00
N ASP A 308 -5.20 11.83 -4.39
CA ASP A 308 -6.44 12.56 -4.67
C ASP A 308 -6.50 12.99 -6.15
N GLU A 309 -5.39 13.45 -6.73
CA GLU A 309 -5.30 13.83 -8.13
C GLU A 309 -5.58 12.65 -9.07
N VAL A 310 -5.12 11.43 -8.74
CA VAL A 310 -5.53 10.23 -9.49
C VAL A 310 -7.03 9.98 -9.36
N ILE A 311 -7.58 10.05 -8.15
CA ILE A 311 -9.01 9.79 -7.86
C ILE A 311 -9.91 10.76 -8.63
N TYR A 312 -9.57 12.04 -8.64
CA TYR A 312 -10.38 13.09 -9.26
C TYR A 312 -10.02 13.34 -10.73
N GLY A 313 -8.97 12.71 -11.25
CA GLY A 313 -8.50 12.93 -12.62
C GLY A 313 -7.94 14.34 -12.84
N THR A 314 -7.25 14.89 -11.85
CA THR A 314 -6.69 16.25 -11.85
C THR A 314 -5.15 16.28 -11.72
N GLY A 315 -4.58 17.45 -11.42
CA GLY A 315 -3.13 17.61 -11.23
C GLY A 315 -2.38 17.92 -12.52
N SER A 316 -1.07 18.12 -12.40
CA SER A 316 -0.21 18.48 -13.53
C SER A 316 1.22 17.96 -13.35
N ILE A 317 1.96 17.88 -14.44
CA ILE A 317 3.43 17.79 -14.43
C ILE A 317 3.98 19.15 -13.99
N ILE A 318 4.94 19.14 -13.07
CA ILE A 318 5.44 20.35 -12.39
C ILE A 318 6.91 20.62 -12.71
N ASP A 319 7.34 21.88 -12.56
CA ASP A 319 8.72 22.32 -12.80
C ASP A 319 9.51 22.46 -11.47
N SER A 320 8.82 22.71 -10.37
CA SER A 320 9.40 22.89 -9.04
C SER A 320 8.47 22.35 -7.96
N PRO A 321 8.99 21.85 -6.82
CA PRO A 321 8.17 21.56 -5.65
C PRO A 321 7.29 22.74 -5.24
N SER A 322 7.71 23.98 -5.50
CA SER A 322 6.96 25.19 -5.16
C SER A 322 5.64 25.36 -5.93
N ASP A 323 5.48 24.71 -7.10
CA ASP A 323 4.25 24.74 -7.89
C ASP A 323 3.07 24.07 -7.17
N VAL A 324 3.38 23.16 -6.24
CA VAL A 324 2.44 22.37 -5.44
C VAL A 324 2.54 22.65 -3.94
N GLY A 325 3.12 23.80 -3.58
CA GLY A 325 3.20 24.27 -2.19
C GLY A 325 4.51 23.98 -1.45
N GLY A 326 5.44 23.26 -2.07
CA GLY A 326 6.77 22.96 -1.52
C GLY A 326 6.78 21.81 -0.52
N TYR A 327 7.90 21.69 0.20
CA TYR A 327 8.08 20.65 1.22
C TYR A 327 7.08 20.83 2.37
N PRO A 328 6.39 19.77 2.82
CA PRO A 328 5.58 19.82 4.02
C PRO A 328 6.40 20.26 5.24
N THR A 329 5.76 20.92 6.18
CA THR A 329 6.35 21.13 7.51
C THR A 329 6.09 19.88 8.34
N TYR A 330 7.15 19.15 8.69
CA TYR A 330 7.06 17.91 9.47
C TYR A 330 7.18 18.19 10.97
N ALA A 331 6.21 17.70 11.75
CA ALA A 331 6.39 17.53 13.17
C ALA A 331 7.44 16.43 13.42
N LEU A 332 8.45 16.75 14.23
CA LEU A 332 9.50 15.78 14.58
C LEU A 332 8.97 14.62 15.42
N GLY A 333 7.93 14.87 16.22
CA GLY A 333 7.41 13.94 17.20
C GLY A 333 8.40 13.58 18.31
N THR A 334 8.02 12.60 19.12
CA THR A 334 8.88 12.00 20.15
C THR A 334 8.94 10.51 19.86
N ALA A 335 10.15 9.95 19.72
CA ALA A 335 10.30 8.51 19.58
C ALA A 335 9.79 7.79 20.84
N PRO A 336 9.16 6.61 20.70
CA PRO A 336 8.84 5.77 21.85
C PRO A 336 10.07 5.49 22.73
N THR A 337 9.82 5.25 24.02
CA THR A 337 10.86 4.76 24.92
C THR A 337 11.29 3.37 24.46
N ASP A 338 12.60 3.13 24.49
CA ASP A 338 13.31 1.92 24.07
C ASP A 338 14.52 1.84 24.99
N THR A 339 14.35 1.13 26.11
CA THR A 339 15.24 1.18 27.27
C THR A 339 16.56 0.47 27.00
N ASP A 340 16.54 -0.61 26.22
CA ASP A 340 17.72 -1.40 25.88
C ASP A 340 18.33 -1.05 24.50
N ASN A 341 17.71 -0.13 23.77
CA ASN A 341 18.12 0.37 22.46
C ASN A 341 18.19 -0.72 21.39
N ASP A 342 17.26 -1.67 21.42
CA ASP A 342 17.18 -2.75 20.44
C ASP A 342 16.30 -2.42 19.22
N GLY A 343 15.63 -1.26 19.26
CA GLY A 343 14.82 -0.72 18.19
C GLY A 343 13.33 -1.06 18.28
N MET A 344 12.90 -1.78 19.32
CA MET A 344 11.50 -1.99 19.68
C MET A 344 11.09 -1.03 20.81
N ALA A 345 9.80 -0.72 20.90
CA ALA A 345 9.31 0.17 21.94
C ALA A 345 8.96 -0.60 23.23
N ASP A 346 9.33 -0.07 24.39
CA ASP A 346 9.10 -0.68 25.72
C ASP A 346 7.64 -1.15 25.90
N ASP A 347 6.68 -0.27 25.57
CA ASP A 347 5.25 -0.56 25.70
C ASP A 347 4.80 -1.67 24.73
N TRP A 348 5.39 -1.71 23.52
CA TRP A 348 5.09 -2.73 22.50
C TRP A 348 5.61 -4.11 22.92
N GLU A 349 6.81 -4.15 23.47
CA GLU A 349 7.46 -5.35 24.01
C GLU A 349 6.70 -5.93 25.20
N ALA A 350 6.37 -5.07 26.18
CA ALA A 350 5.62 -5.45 27.37
C ALA A 350 4.26 -6.07 27.01
N ASN A 351 3.57 -5.51 26.02
CA ASN A 351 2.29 -6.02 25.54
C ASN A 351 2.40 -7.37 24.80
N ARG A 352 3.59 -7.78 24.38
CA ARG A 352 3.85 -9.03 23.66
C ARG A 352 4.63 -10.07 24.48
N GLY A 353 4.89 -9.76 25.76
CA GLY A 353 5.58 -10.67 26.68
C GLY A 353 7.09 -10.73 26.49
N LEU A 354 7.68 -9.77 25.77
CA LEU A 354 9.12 -9.59 25.67
C LEU A 354 9.67 -8.84 26.89
N ASN A 355 10.99 -8.81 27.04
CA ASN A 355 11.66 -8.18 28.17
C ASN A 355 12.26 -6.83 27.80
N VAL A 356 11.52 -5.77 28.10
CA VAL A 356 11.86 -4.33 27.96
C VAL A 356 13.30 -3.92 28.34
N GLY A 357 13.98 -4.68 29.20
CA GLY A 357 15.34 -4.37 29.65
C GLY A 357 16.43 -5.21 29.01
N THR A 358 16.14 -5.97 27.95
CA THR A 358 17.06 -6.95 27.35
C THR A 358 16.89 -6.99 25.86
N ASN A 359 17.93 -6.56 25.14
CA ASN A 359 17.95 -6.63 23.69
C ASN A 359 17.72 -8.07 23.23
N ASP A 360 16.50 -8.32 22.77
CA ASP A 360 16.03 -9.58 22.23
C ASP A 360 15.52 -9.42 20.80
N SER A 361 15.82 -8.27 20.16
CA SER A 361 15.51 -7.95 18.76
C SER A 361 15.79 -9.08 17.78
N ALA A 362 16.89 -9.84 17.96
CA ALA A 362 17.30 -10.95 17.08
C ALA A 362 16.70 -12.32 17.49
N GLY A 363 15.91 -12.37 18.56
CA GLY A 363 15.14 -13.52 19.01
C GLY A 363 13.96 -13.81 18.08
N TYR A 364 13.40 -15.01 18.22
CA TYR A 364 12.27 -15.53 17.43
C TYR A 364 11.12 -15.93 18.36
N ASP A 365 10.94 -15.15 19.43
CA ASP A 365 10.00 -15.47 20.50
C ASP A 365 8.54 -15.25 20.05
N LEU A 366 8.34 -14.33 19.09
CA LEU A 366 7.03 -13.96 18.57
C LEU A 366 6.64 -14.71 17.29
N ASP A 367 7.59 -15.08 16.44
CA ASP A 367 7.37 -15.81 15.19
C ASP A 367 8.54 -16.76 14.89
N ASN A 368 8.27 -17.90 14.25
CA ASN A 368 9.29 -18.92 13.95
C ASN A 368 10.23 -18.55 12.77
N ASN A 369 9.85 -17.58 11.94
CA ASN A 369 10.55 -17.20 10.72
C ASN A 369 11.03 -15.74 10.73
N TYR A 370 10.42 -14.90 11.55
CA TYR A 370 10.78 -13.49 11.70
C TYR A 370 11.33 -13.21 13.08
N THR A 371 12.39 -12.41 13.13
CA THR A 371 12.94 -11.91 14.38
C THR A 371 11.96 -10.96 15.07
N ASN A 372 12.07 -10.79 16.39
CA ASN A 372 11.19 -9.92 17.18
C ASN A 372 11.12 -8.50 16.58
N ILE A 373 12.27 -7.96 16.13
CA ILE A 373 12.32 -6.64 15.48
C ILE A 373 11.66 -6.61 14.10
N GLU A 374 11.73 -7.69 13.33
CA GLU A 374 11.02 -7.80 12.06
C GLU A 374 9.51 -7.84 12.27
N VAL A 375 9.04 -8.58 13.29
CA VAL A 375 7.63 -8.58 13.70
C VAL A 375 7.19 -7.16 14.11
N TYR A 376 8.02 -6.43 14.86
CA TYR A 376 7.75 -5.03 15.22
C TYR A 376 7.58 -4.13 13.99
N ILE A 377 8.61 -4.03 13.14
CA ILE A 377 8.62 -3.05 12.05
C ILE A 377 7.65 -3.41 10.91
N ASN A 378 7.31 -4.69 10.73
CA ASN A 378 6.28 -5.12 9.78
C ASN A 378 4.90 -4.67 10.28
N GLY A 379 4.63 -4.88 11.58
CA GLY A 379 3.37 -4.46 12.20
C GLY A 379 3.09 -2.95 12.10
N LEU A 380 4.12 -2.11 12.02
CA LEU A 380 3.95 -0.64 11.88
C LEU A 380 3.38 -0.22 10.52
N ILE A 381 3.62 -1.00 9.46
CA ILE A 381 3.06 -0.75 8.13
C ILE A 381 1.75 -1.53 7.96
N ASP A 382 1.70 -2.78 8.40
CA ASP A 382 0.54 -3.67 8.22
C ASP A 382 -0.73 -3.14 8.92
N GLN A 383 -0.59 -2.41 10.02
CA GLN A 383 -1.72 -1.72 10.66
C GLN A 383 -2.35 -0.65 9.79
N LEU A 384 -1.59 -0.07 8.85
CA LEU A 384 -1.98 1.06 8.03
C LEU A 384 -2.42 0.63 6.62
N ILE A 385 -2.11 -0.60 6.21
CA ILE A 385 -2.60 -1.19 4.98
C ILE A 385 -4.00 -1.74 5.24
N LEU A 386 -4.99 -1.30 4.47
CA LEU A 386 -6.27 -2.02 4.42
C LEU A 386 -5.99 -3.44 3.94
N PRO A 387 -6.32 -4.50 4.70
CA PRO A 387 -6.35 -5.84 4.14
C PRO A 387 -7.25 -5.79 2.89
N GLU A 388 -6.80 -6.33 1.76
CA GLU A 388 -7.45 -6.21 0.44
C GLU A 388 -8.97 -6.49 0.44
N ASN A 389 -9.43 -7.32 1.37
CA ASN A 389 -10.83 -7.71 1.51
C ASN A 389 -11.60 -6.92 2.59
N LEU A 390 -10.96 -6.06 3.38
CA LEU A 390 -11.56 -5.38 4.52
C LEU A 390 -12.40 -4.18 4.07
N LEU A 391 -13.70 -4.21 4.40
CA LEU A 391 -14.64 -3.13 4.14
C LEU A 391 -14.74 -2.15 5.31
N GLY A 392 -14.53 -2.65 6.52
CA GLY A 392 -14.59 -1.86 7.74
C GLY A 392 -13.99 -2.62 8.93
N TYR A 393 -13.20 -1.93 9.73
CA TYR A 393 -12.74 -2.37 11.04
C TYR A 393 -13.11 -1.33 12.09
N TRP A 394 -13.67 -1.79 13.21
CA TRP A 394 -13.92 -0.97 14.39
C TRP A 394 -13.28 -1.66 15.60
N HIS A 395 -12.20 -1.09 16.14
CA HIS A 395 -11.59 -1.56 17.36
C HIS A 395 -12.08 -0.80 18.60
N PHE A 396 -12.79 0.32 18.43
CA PHE A 396 -13.42 1.07 19.54
C PHE A 396 -12.47 1.53 20.65
N ASN A 397 -11.16 1.63 20.35
CA ASN A 397 -10.17 2.21 21.27
C ASN A 397 -10.26 3.75 21.30
N ASP A 398 -11.24 4.31 20.61
CA ASP A 398 -11.63 5.70 20.70
C ASP A 398 -13.16 5.83 20.84
N ALA A 399 -13.62 7.05 21.13
CA ALA A 399 -15.02 7.31 21.41
C ALA A 399 -15.88 7.55 20.14
N ASN A 400 -15.41 7.18 18.95
CA ASN A 400 -16.10 7.41 17.68
C ASN A 400 -16.81 6.14 17.16
N LEU A 401 -17.74 6.31 16.21
CA LEU A 401 -18.47 5.20 15.57
C LEU A 401 -18.12 5.08 14.06
N THR A 402 -17.06 5.76 13.63
CA THR A 402 -16.50 5.61 12.28
C THR A 402 -15.58 4.40 12.26
N ALA A 403 -15.44 3.75 11.09
CA ALA A 403 -14.47 2.67 10.98
C ALA A 403 -13.06 3.23 11.12
N ASP A 404 -12.21 2.54 11.89
CA ASP A 404 -10.80 2.85 12.06
C ASP A 404 -9.99 2.52 10.80
N LEU A 405 -10.42 1.47 10.09
CA LEU A 405 -9.97 1.13 8.74
C LEU A 405 -11.17 0.85 7.84
N GLY A 406 -11.08 1.21 6.56
CA GLY A 406 -12.11 1.02 5.56
C GLY A 406 -13.07 2.22 5.46
N SER A 407 -14.21 2.03 4.80
CA SER A 407 -15.17 3.12 4.53
C SER A 407 -16.53 2.90 5.20
N GLY A 408 -16.63 1.91 6.07
CA GLY A 408 -17.86 1.57 6.76
C GLY A 408 -18.27 2.60 7.83
N TYR A 409 -19.56 2.62 8.15
CA TYR A 409 -20.10 3.44 9.24
C TYR A 409 -20.92 2.60 10.21
N LEU A 410 -20.80 2.89 11.51
CA LEU A 410 -21.65 2.30 12.54
C LEU A 410 -22.67 3.34 13.02
N THR A 411 -23.93 2.93 13.02
CA THR A 411 -25.01 3.65 13.71
C THR A 411 -25.59 2.79 14.82
N MET A 412 -26.10 3.45 15.85
CA MET A 412 -26.64 2.75 17.01
C MET A 412 -27.96 3.35 17.46
N SER A 413 -28.88 2.48 17.87
CA SER A 413 -30.14 2.86 18.50
C SER A 413 -30.21 2.24 19.90
N LEU A 414 -30.08 3.09 20.91
CA LEU A 414 -30.27 2.73 22.31
C LEU A 414 -31.63 3.24 22.79
N ASN A 415 -32.34 2.44 23.59
CA ASN A 415 -33.58 2.89 24.20
C ASN A 415 -33.31 3.88 25.35
N THR A 416 -32.19 3.69 26.07
CA THR A 416 -31.76 4.52 27.20
C THR A 416 -30.24 4.62 27.30
N GLY A 417 -29.74 5.80 27.72
CA GLY A 417 -28.33 6.06 27.98
C GLY A 417 -27.50 6.37 26.72
N SER A 418 -26.17 6.38 26.91
CA SER A 418 -25.16 6.61 25.88
C SER A 418 -24.18 5.43 25.84
N PRO A 419 -23.48 5.19 24.71
CA PRO A 419 -22.40 4.20 24.70
C PRO A 419 -21.34 4.56 25.73
N LEU A 420 -20.75 3.54 26.33
CA LEU A 420 -19.57 3.67 27.20
C LEU A 420 -18.41 2.91 26.57
N TYR A 421 -17.20 3.22 27.00
CA TYR A 421 -15.97 2.57 26.55
C TYR A 421 -15.21 2.08 27.78
N PHE A 422 -14.82 0.81 27.78
CA PHE A 422 -14.08 0.17 28.86
C PHE A 422 -13.14 -0.88 28.27
N GLY A 423 -11.92 -0.97 28.83
CA GLY A 423 -10.89 -1.98 28.58
C GLY A 423 -11.28 -3.12 27.62
N GLY A 424 -10.76 -3.04 26.40
CA GLY A 424 -10.98 -4.00 25.33
C GLY A 424 -10.03 -5.20 25.40
N THR A 425 -9.81 -5.85 24.27
CA THR A 425 -9.11 -7.13 24.15
C THR A 425 -8.37 -7.25 22.81
N LEU A 426 -7.37 -8.13 22.75
CA LEU A 426 -6.78 -8.56 21.46
C LEU A 426 -7.58 -9.66 20.78
N GLN A 427 -8.64 -10.17 21.42
CA GLN A 427 -9.50 -11.17 20.79
C GLN A 427 -10.15 -10.57 19.54
N ASN A 428 -10.02 -11.27 18.41
CA ASN A 428 -10.46 -10.81 17.09
C ASN A 428 -9.75 -9.56 16.54
N ALA A 429 -8.71 -9.02 17.20
CA ALA A 429 -8.00 -7.84 16.72
C ALA A 429 -7.27 -8.11 15.39
N LEU A 430 -7.17 -7.08 14.55
CA LEU A 430 -6.22 -7.12 13.44
C LEU A 430 -4.79 -7.20 14.00
N PRO A 431 -3.89 -7.94 13.34
CA PRO A 431 -2.49 -7.96 13.73
C PRO A 431 -1.92 -6.53 13.86
N GLY A 432 -1.26 -6.25 14.98
CA GLY A 432 -0.65 -4.95 15.27
C GLY A 432 -1.51 -4.00 16.11
N TYR A 433 -2.82 -4.19 16.18
CA TYR A 433 -3.69 -3.34 17.00
C TYR A 433 -3.62 -3.70 18.49
N ASP A 434 -3.64 -2.69 19.36
CA ASP A 434 -3.65 -2.85 20.81
C ASP A 434 -5.08 -3.11 21.35
N ALA A 435 -5.17 -3.69 22.55
CA ALA A 435 -6.44 -4.04 23.18
C ALA A 435 -7.32 -2.85 23.59
N GLY A 436 -6.72 -1.67 23.82
CA GLY A 436 -7.35 -0.41 24.24
C GLY A 436 -8.69 -0.52 25.01
N ASP A 437 -9.76 0.03 24.43
CA ASP A 437 -11.13 0.09 24.98
C ASP A 437 -12.11 -0.65 24.05
N GLY A 438 -13.18 -1.22 24.61
CA GLY A 438 -14.28 -1.82 23.84
C GLY A 438 -15.59 -1.05 23.98
N LEU A 439 -16.45 -1.12 22.94
CA LEU A 439 -17.77 -0.51 22.92
C LEU A 439 -18.74 -1.24 23.85
N VAL A 440 -19.26 -0.53 24.84
CA VAL A 440 -20.09 -1.10 25.90
C VAL A 440 -21.55 -0.67 25.75
N ILE A 441 -22.41 -1.66 25.56
CA ILE A 441 -23.86 -1.48 25.54
C ILE A 441 -24.46 -2.07 26.82
N GLY A 442 -24.98 -1.19 27.69
CA GLY A 442 -25.47 -1.52 29.04
C GLY A 442 -26.92 -1.09 29.33
N ASN A 443 -27.27 -0.92 30.61
CA ASN A 443 -28.60 -0.57 31.17
C ASN A 443 -29.63 -1.72 31.32
N GLY A 444 -29.15 -2.96 31.36
CA GLY A 444 -30.00 -4.13 31.66
C GLY A 444 -31.18 -4.27 30.71
N THR A 445 -32.36 -4.60 31.25
CA THR A 445 -33.57 -4.83 30.45
C THR A 445 -34.05 -3.59 29.67
N SER A 446 -33.57 -2.39 30.03
CA SER A 446 -34.00 -1.15 29.37
C SER A 446 -33.56 -1.09 27.91
N ASN A 447 -32.47 -1.76 27.56
CA ASN A 447 -31.93 -1.79 26.20
C ASN A 447 -32.23 -3.11 25.46
N HIS A 448 -33.28 -3.86 25.86
CA HIS A 448 -33.82 -4.93 25.01
C HIS A 448 -34.28 -4.36 23.67
N GLY A 449 -33.83 -4.96 22.57
CA GLY A 449 -34.07 -4.47 21.21
C GLY A 449 -33.14 -3.35 20.76
N ALA A 450 -32.14 -2.95 21.55
CA ALA A 450 -31.11 -2.01 21.10
C ALA A 450 -30.34 -2.60 19.91
N THR A 451 -29.91 -1.74 18.98
CA THR A 451 -29.30 -2.20 17.72
C THR A 451 -27.98 -1.50 17.43
N LEU A 452 -26.99 -2.26 16.98
CA LEU A 452 -25.80 -1.79 16.29
C LEU A 452 -25.98 -2.10 14.81
N VAL A 453 -25.82 -1.11 13.93
CA VAL A 453 -26.00 -1.24 12.48
C VAL A 453 -24.74 -0.78 11.78
N PHE A 454 -24.03 -1.73 11.18
CA PHE A 454 -22.84 -1.53 10.37
C PHE A 454 -23.25 -1.41 8.91
N GLN A 455 -22.83 -0.35 8.24
CA GLN A 455 -23.02 -0.14 6.82
C GLN A 455 -21.69 -0.30 6.09
N VAL A 456 -21.67 -1.05 4.99
CA VAL A 456 -20.52 -1.22 4.10
C VAL A 456 -20.95 -1.20 2.63
N ASP A 457 -20.00 -0.90 1.74
CA ASP A 457 -20.16 -0.96 0.29
C ASP A 457 -19.52 -2.25 -0.24
N THR A 458 -20.32 -3.09 -0.90
CA THR A 458 -19.88 -4.35 -1.53
C THR A 458 -19.85 -4.27 -3.05
N THR A 459 -19.86 -3.08 -3.65
CA THR A 459 -19.72 -2.90 -5.11
C THR A 459 -18.47 -3.63 -5.61
N ASN A 460 -18.63 -4.40 -6.69
CA ASN A 460 -17.61 -5.29 -7.28
C ASN A 460 -17.03 -6.35 -6.32
N ARG A 461 -17.76 -6.70 -5.25
CA ARG A 461 -17.36 -7.69 -4.25
C ARG A 461 -18.47 -8.69 -3.94
N GLN A 462 -18.08 -9.84 -3.43
CA GLN A 462 -18.93 -10.96 -3.05
C GLN A 462 -18.39 -11.65 -1.80
N ASN A 463 -19.12 -12.63 -1.27
CA ASN A 463 -18.70 -13.43 -0.11
C ASN A 463 -18.46 -12.60 1.16
N LEU A 464 -19.43 -11.76 1.51
CA LEU A 464 -19.37 -10.93 2.70
C LEU A 464 -19.23 -11.79 3.98
N SER A 465 -18.37 -11.38 4.90
CA SER A 465 -18.19 -12.01 6.21
C SER A 465 -18.02 -10.94 7.28
N MET A 466 -18.55 -11.18 8.48
CA MET A 466 -18.37 -10.32 9.64
C MET A 466 -17.79 -11.15 10.79
N SER A 467 -16.77 -10.63 11.48
CA SER A 467 -16.35 -11.16 12.77
C SER A 467 -16.23 -10.07 13.82
N PHE A 468 -16.37 -10.42 15.08
CA PHE A 468 -16.11 -9.52 16.20
C PHE A 468 -15.82 -10.27 17.49
N SER A 469 -15.13 -9.63 18.42
CA SER A 469 -15.10 -10.07 19.81
C SER A 469 -16.32 -9.52 20.56
N CYS A 470 -16.92 -10.36 21.39
CA CYS A 470 -17.91 -9.88 22.34
C CYS A 470 -17.81 -10.65 23.65
N GLU A 471 -17.90 -9.94 24.77
CA GLU A 471 -18.13 -10.54 26.08
C GLU A 471 -19.36 -9.99 26.75
N ARG A 472 -19.91 -10.78 27.68
CA ARG A 472 -21.01 -10.37 28.54
C ARG A 472 -20.52 -10.13 29.95
N LYS A 473 -20.85 -8.99 30.54
CA LYS A 473 -20.67 -8.76 31.99
C LYS A 473 -22.00 -8.92 32.72
N ASN A 474 -21.93 -9.44 33.94
CA ASN A 474 -23.07 -9.63 34.84
C ASN A 474 -24.23 -10.41 34.19
N GLN A 475 -25.44 -9.84 34.20
CA GLN A 475 -26.63 -10.39 33.53
C GLN A 475 -26.89 -9.71 32.18
N GLY A 476 -25.84 -9.37 31.42
CA GLY A 476 -25.96 -8.77 30.08
C GLY A 476 -26.74 -9.64 29.08
N PHE A 477 -26.77 -9.21 27.82
CA PHE A 477 -27.65 -9.73 26.79
C PHE A 477 -27.22 -11.12 26.30
N THR A 478 -28.15 -12.09 26.34
CA THR A 478 -27.91 -13.50 26.03
C THR A 478 -28.66 -14.01 24.81
N SER A 479 -29.38 -13.17 24.08
CA SER A 479 -30.15 -13.59 22.89
C SER A 479 -29.94 -12.59 21.76
N ASN A 480 -28.69 -12.35 21.40
CA ASN A 480 -28.34 -11.33 20.41
C ASN A 480 -28.52 -11.88 19.00
N GLN A 481 -29.19 -11.14 18.11
CA GLN A 481 -29.49 -11.60 16.76
C GLN A 481 -28.74 -10.77 15.72
N VAL A 482 -28.02 -11.44 14.82
CA VAL A 482 -27.46 -10.82 13.61
C VAL A 482 -28.53 -10.85 12.51
N SER A 483 -28.67 -9.75 11.79
CA SER A 483 -29.58 -9.61 10.65
C SER A 483 -28.94 -8.75 9.57
N TYR A 484 -29.42 -8.85 8.33
CA TYR A 484 -28.92 -8.06 7.21
C TYR A 484 -30.05 -7.41 6.41
N ALA A 485 -29.70 -6.36 5.68
CA ALA A 485 -30.57 -5.67 4.72
C ALA A 485 -29.73 -4.97 3.63
N THR A 486 -30.38 -4.60 2.54
CA THR A 486 -29.81 -3.75 1.46
C THR A 486 -30.42 -2.35 1.47
N SER A 487 -31.09 -1.98 2.56
CA SER A 487 -31.66 -0.67 2.80
C SER A 487 -31.59 -0.35 4.29
N SER A 488 -31.36 0.92 4.63
CA SER A 488 -31.22 1.38 6.02
C SER A 488 -32.45 1.12 6.89
N ASN A 489 -33.62 0.98 6.27
CA ASN A 489 -34.91 0.78 6.96
C ASN A 489 -35.44 -0.67 6.83
N GLY A 490 -34.65 -1.58 6.26
CA GLY A 490 -35.05 -2.97 6.02
C GLY A 490 -35.77 -3.20 4.67
N PRO A 491 -36.45 -4.34 4.48
CA PRO A 491 -36.73 -5.37 5.48
C PRO A 491 -35.46 -6.05 5.98
N TRP A 492 -35.44 -6.37 7.27
CA TRP A 492 -34.32 -7.05 7.92
C TRP A 492 -34.53 -8.56 7.93
N THR A 493 -33.52 -9.30 7.49
CA THR A 493 -33.53 -10.76 7.49
C THR A 493 -32.58 -11.27 8.55
N ASN A 494 -33.06 -12.13 9.46
CA ASN A 494 -32.21 -12.76 10.47
C ASN A 494 -31.20 -13.69 9.80
N PHE A 495 -29.95 -13.61 10.24
CA PHE A 495 -28.88 -14.47 9.78
C PHE A 495 -28.47 -15.41 10.91
N GLY A 496 -28.61 -16.71 10.67
CA GLY A 496 -28.34 -17.74 11.67
C GLY A 496 -29.23 -17.63 12.92
N SER A 497 -28.87 -18.43 13.93
CA SER A 497 -29.51 -18.41 15.25
C SER A 497 -28.95 -17.26 16.11
N PRO A 498 -29.69 -16.78 17.12
CA PRO A 498 -29.15 -15.85 18.10
C PRO A 498 -27.87 -16.37 18.77
N PHE A 499 -26.92 -15.49 19.04
CA PHE A 499 -25.66 -15.80 19.71
C PHE A 499 -25.63 -15.32 21.16
N VAL A 500 -24.83 -16.00 21.98
CA VAL A 500 -24.71 -15.76 23.42
C VAL A 500 -23.25 -15.49 23.78
N PRO A 501 -22.87 -14.24 24.11
CA PRO A 501 -21.52 -13.92 24.56
C PRO A 501 -21.19 -14.59 25.89
N VAL A 502 -19.95 -15.06 25.99
CA VAL A 502 -19.47 -15.75 27.18
C VAL A 502 -19.37 -14.74 28.33
N LYS A 503 -19.76 -15.18 29.52
CA LYS A 503 -19.74 -14.31 30.71
C LYS A 503 -18.28 -14.10 31.14
N ASN A 504 -17.86 -12.83 31.18
CA ASN A 504 -16.53 -12.37 31.62
C ASN A 504 -15.35 -12.94 30.83
N VAL A 505 -15.57 -13.42 29.59
CA VAL A 505 -14.52 -13.94 28.71
C VAL A 505 -14.79 -13.38 27.31
N PRO A 506 -13.90 -12.53 26.78
CA PRO A 506 -13.97 -12.12 25.37
C PRO A 506 -13.84 -13.33 24.46
N ASN A 507 -14.75 -13.45 23.51
CA ASN A 507 -14.75 -14.54 22.55
C ASN A 507 -15.14 -14.05 21.15
N SER A 508 -14.50 -14.58 20.12
CA SER A 508 -14.83 -14.26 18.73
C SER A 508 -16.15 -14.87 18.30
N PHE A 509 -16.88 -14.12 17.48
CA PHE A 509 -18.01 -14.57 16.69
C PHE A 509 -17.73 -14.30 15.22
N THR A 510 -18.12 -15.21 14.34
CA THR A 510 -17.97 -15.07 12.88
C THR A 510 -19.29 -15.43 12.20
N PHE A 511 -19.69 -14.60 11.24
CA PHE A 511 -20.91 -14.71 10.46
C PHE A 511 -20.54 -14.64 8.98
N ASP A 512 -20.62 -15.78 8.30
CA ASP A 512 -20.28 -15.92 6.88
C ASP A 512 -21.53 -15.76 6.00
N PHE A 513 -21.67 -14.60 5.37
CA PHE A 513 -22.80 -14.29 4.49
C PHE A 513 -22.55 -14.70 3.03
N SER A 514 -21.54 -15.52 2.73
CA SER A 514 -21.24 -15.95 1.34
C SER A 514 -22.39 -16.64 0.61
N SER A 515 -23.34 -17.21 1.34
CA SER A 515 -24.56 -17.78 0.78
C SER A 515 -25.65 -16.75 0.45
N VAL A 516 -25.47 -15.48 0.82
CA VAL A 516 -26.47 -14.40 0.71
C VAL A 516 -26.13 -13.48 -0.47
N THR A 517 -26.40 -13.96 -1.68
CA THR A 517 -26.04 -13.26 -2.92
C THR A 517 -26.68 -11.89 -3.10
N ALA A 518 -27.74 -11.57 -2.35
CA ALA A 518 -28.35 -10.23 -2.33
C ALA A 518 -27.42 -9.15 -1.73
N LEU A 519 -26.37 -9.56 -1.01
CA LEU A 519 -25.36 -8.67 -0.44
C LEU A 519 -24.16 -8.46 -1.37
N ASP A 520 -24.05 -9.23 -2.45
CA ASP A 520 -22.96 -9.09 -3.41
C ASP A 520 -23.23 -7.89 -4.34
N ASN A 521 -22.16 -7.21 -4.76
CA ASN A 521 -22.19 -6.07 -5.69
C ASN A 521 -23.24 -4.99 -5.34
N ASN A 522 -23.23 -4.52 -4.11
CA ASN A 522 -24.24 -3.59 -3.59
C ASN A 522 -23.61 -2.39 -2.87
N ALA A 523 -23.92 -1.19 -3.35
CA ALA A 523 -23.40 0.06 -2.82
C ALA A 523 -23.79 0.34 -1.34
N ALA A 524 -24.79 -0.37 -0.81
CA ALA A 524 -25.20 -0.21 0.59
C ALA A 524 -25.72 -1.53 1.18
N VAL A 525 -24.84 -2.23 1.88
CA VAL A 525 -25.18 -3.39 2.70
C VAL A 525 -25.20 -2.99 4.17
N TYR A 526 -26.20 -3.47 4.90
CA TYR A 526 -26.38 -3.20 6.31
C TYR A 526 -26.38 -4.52 7.09
N ILE A 527 -25.49 -4.64 8.08
CA ILE A 527 -25.48 -5.74 9.05
C ILE A 527 -25.86 -5.18 10.41
N ARG A 528 -26.83 -5.82 11.06
CA ARG A 528 -27.38 -5.37 12.34
C ARG A 528 -27.29 -6.43 13.41
N VAL A 529 -26.72 -6.04 14.56
CA VAL A 529 -26.76 -6.81 15.80
C VAL A 529 -27.85 -6.24 16.70
N THR A 530 -28.87 -7.03 17.01
CA THR A 530 -29.94 -6.67 17.96
C THR A 530 -29.68 -7.35 19.30
N LEU A 531 -29.71 -6.58 20.39
CA LEU A 531 -29.40 -7.06 21.74
C LEU A 531 -30.67 -7.43 22.50
N ASP A 532 -30.73 -8.64 23.05
CA ASP A 532 -31.88 -9.10 23.84
C ASP A 532 -31.49 -10.12 24.90
N GLY A 533 -32.40 -10.43 25.82
CA GLY A 533 -32.21 -11.45 26.85
C GLY A 533 -31.36 -10.99 28.03
N ALA A 534 -31.18 -9.68 28.23
CA ALA A 534 -30.58 -9.19 29.48
C ALA A 534 -31.46 -9.55 30.69
N GLY A 535 -30.83 -9.99 31.78
CA GLY A 535 -31.49 -10.26 33.05
C GLY A 535 -31.77 -8.97 33.85
N SER A 536 -32.54 -9.09 34.93
CA SER A 536 -33.12 -7.96 35.69
C SER A 536 -32.14 -7.15 36.55
N ASP A 537 -30.83 -7.33 36.38
CA ASP A 537 -29.82 -6.54 37.07
C ASP A 537 -29.71 -5.14 36.43
N ALA A 538 -30.38 -4.17 37.04
CA ALA A 538 -30.64 -2.85 36.46
C ALA A 538 -29.39 -1.95 36.33
N ALA A 539 -28.29 -2.22 37.04
CA ALA A 539 -27.18 -1.26 37.11
C ALA A 539 -25.98 -1.61 36.23
N ASN A 540 -25.75 -2.87 35.85
CA ASN A 540 -24.49 -3.27 35.21
C ASN A 540 -24.57 -4.47 34.25
N ALA A 541 -25.77 -4.89 33.82
CA ALA A 541 -25.94 -5.88 32.76
C ALA A 541 -25.58 -5.24 31.39
N ARG A 542 -24.50 -5.74 30.77
CA ARG A 542 -23.91 -5.15 29.56
C ARG A 542 -23.17 -6.17 28.71
N ASN A 543 -23.06 -5.89 27.43
CA ASN A 543 -22.14 -6.56 26.52
C ASN A 543 -21.07 -5.57 26.08
N ILE A 544 -19.86 -6.06 25.88
CA ILE A 544 -18.72 -5.31 25.38
C ILE A 544 -18.40 -5.90 24.02
N PHE A 545 -18.47 -5.06 22.99
CA PHE A 545 -18.12 -5.36 21.61
C PHE A 545 -16.74 -4.79 21.33
N ASP A 546 -15.93 -5.55 20.62
CA ASP A 546 -14.57 -5.14 20.31
C ASP A 546 -14.13 -5.78 18.99
N ASN A 547 -13.18 -5.14 18.32
CA ASN A 547 -12.55 -5.61 17.09
C ASN A 547 -13.54 -6.17 16.07
N VAL A 548 -14.46 -5.36 15.58
CA VAL A 548 -15.43 -5.74 14.54
C VAL A 548 -14.78 -5.62 13.17
N LEU A 549 -14.69 -6.72 12.43
CA LEU A 549 -14.17 -6.75 11.06
C LEU A 549 -15.29 -7.16 10.11
N ILE A 550 -15.37 -6.46 8.98
CA ILE A 550 -16.24 -6.84 7.87
C ILE A 550 -15.38 -6.99 6.61
N TYR A 551 -15.43 -8.17 6.00
CA TYR A 551 -14.69 -8.53 4.80
C TYR A 551 -15.60 -8.87 3.63
N ALA A 552 -15.16 -8.61 2.41
CA ALA A 552 -15.71 -9.21 1.20
C ALA A 552 -14.60 -9.44 0.17
N THR A 553 -14.73 -10.49 -0.63
CA THR A 553 -13.78 -10.82 -1.71
C THR A 553 -14.13 -10.10 -3.00
N PRO A 554 -13.17 -9.63 -3.80
CA PRO A 554 -13.43 -9.15 -5.15
C PRO A 554 -14.22 -10.15 -6.00
N MET A 555 -15.11 -9.64 -6.84
CA MET A 555 -15.73 -10.45 -7.88
C MET A 555 -14.72 -10.74 -9.01
N PRO A 556 -14.81 -11.92 -9.68
CA PRO A 556 -13.92 -12.29 -10.78
C PRO A 556 -14.12 -11.46 -12.06
#